data_AF-A0A1G2U8K0-F1
#
_entry.id   AF-A0A1G2U8K0-F1
#
_cell.length_a   1.000
_cell.length_b   1.000
_cell.length_c   1.000
_cell.angle_alpha   90.00
_cell.angle_beta   90.00
_cell.angle_gamma   90.00
#
_symmetry.space_group_name_H-M   'P 1'
#
loop_
_entity.id
_entity.type
_entity.pdbx_description
1 polymer ?
#
loop_
_entity_poly.entity_id
_entity_poly.type
_entity_poly.pdbx_seq_one_letter_code
_entity_poly.pdbx_strand_id
1 'polypeptide(L)'
;MKTEIKKPDAALVDVANALRDVSIECSIKELEDVIRAGHLLFEDLRAANRCNPLQISALAHRLDRAEEILQRKRRIEAQPKRNV
;
A
#
# COMPACT_ATOMS: atom_id res chain seq x y z
N MET A 1 28.63 -1.40 20.64
CA MET A 1 27.98 -2.19 19.57
C MET A 1 27.34 -1.21 18.60
N LYS A 2 27.89 -1.08 17.38
CA LYS A 2 27.30 -0.20 16.35
C LYS A 2 26.07 -0.92 15.81
N THR A 3 24.88 -0.39 16.10
CA THR A 3 23.64 -0.83 15.44
C THR A 3 23.74 -0.43 13.98
N GLU A 4 24.11 -1.38 13.13
CA GLU A 4 24.00 -1.23 11.68
C GLU A 4 22.51 -1.06 11.35
N ILE A 5 22.11 0.18 11.11
CA ILE A 5 20.82 0.49 10.50
C ILE A 5 20.94 -0.04 9.07
N LYS A 6 20.58 -1.31 8.86
CA LYS A 6 20.36 -1.84 7.51
C LYS A 6 19.43 -0.86 6.82
N LYS A 7 19.90 -0.24 5.73
CA LYS A 7 19.04 0.60 4.87
C LYS A 7 17.78 -0.21 4.58
N PRO A 8 16.57 0.38 4.68
CA PRO A 8 15.38 -0.30 4.21
C PRO A 8 15.64 -0.76 2.78
N ASP A 9 15.33 -2.02 2.48
CA ASP A 9 15.47 -2.58 1.14
C ASP A 9 14.80 -1.60 0.16
N ALA A 10 15.46 -1.25 -0.95
CA ALA A 10 14.96 -0.20 -1.85
C ALA A 10 13.51 -0.47 -2.27
N ALA A 11 13.17 -1.75 -2.46
CA ALA A 11 11.83 -2.23 -2.73
C ALA A 11 10.79 -1.84 -1.64
N LEU A 12 11.17 -1.83 -0.35
CA LEU A 12 10.25 -1.44 0.74
C LEU A 12 9.93 0.06 0.67
N VAL A 13 10.91 0.87 0.30
CA VAL A 13 10.74 2.32 0.16
C VAL A 13 9.85 2.63 -1.05
N ASP A 14 10.06 1.92 -2.16
CA ASP A 14 9.24 2.06 -3.36
C ASP A 14 7.78 1.68 -3.11
N VAL A 15 7.50 0.57 -2.43
CA VAL A 15 6.12 0.16 -2.09
C VAL A 15 5.46 1.16 -1.13
N ALA A 16 6.20 1.64 -0.12
CA ALA A 16 5.68 2.63 0.83
C ALA A 16 5.38 3.99 0.17
N ASN A 17 6.14 4.38 -0.85
CA ASN A 17 5.89 5.56 -1.67
C ASN A 17 4.72 5.34 -2.62
N ALA A 18 4.65 4.19 -3.30
CA ALA A 18 3.54 3.83 -4.18
C ALA A 18 2.19 3.85 -3.44
N LEU A 19 2.14 3.31 -2.22
CA LEU A 19 0.95 3.39 -1.36
C LEU A 19 0.60 4.82 -0.93
N ARG A 20 1.60 5.70 -0.80
CA ARG A 20 1.37 7.12 -0.45
C ARG A 20 0.74 7.88 -1.61
N ASP A 21 1.24 7.64 -2.82
CA ASP A 21 0.84 8.38 -4.02
C ASP A 21 -0.33 7.71 -4.76
N VAL A 22 -0.88 6.62 -4.20
CA VAL A 22 -2.02 5.90 -4.77
C VAL A 22 -3.25 6.81 -4.88
N SER A 23 -3.87 6.79 -6.06
CA SER A 23 -5.01 7.63 -6.43
C SER A 23 -6.06 6.86 -7.22
N ILE A 24 -7.28 7.41 -7.31
CA ILE A 24 -8.40 6.85 -8.09
C ILE A 24 -8.10 6.76 -9.59
N GLU A 25 -7.10 7.51 -10.05
CA GLU A 25 -6.63 7.52 -11.45
C GLU A 25 -5.86 6.23 -11.81
N CYS A 26 -5.15 5.62 -10.86
CA CYS A 26 -4.42 4.35 -11.05
C CYS A 26 -5.38 3.23 -11.46
N SER A 27 -5.02 2.37 -12.41
CA SER A 27 -5.88 1.27 -12.84
C SER A 27 -6.22 0.31 -11.69
N ILE A 28 -7.35 -0.41 -11.79
CA ILE A 28 -7.74 -1.42 -10.77
C ILE A 28 -6.60 -2.41 -10.53
N LYS A 29 -5.93 -2.86 -11.60
CA LYS A 29 -4.81 -3.79 -11.53
C LYS A 29 -3.61 -3.19 -10.78
N GLU A 30 -3.23 -1.94 -11.07
CA GLU A 30 -2.15 -1.26 -10.35
C GLU A 30 -2.47 -1.09 -8.86
N LEU A 31 -3.72 -0.75 -8.54
CA LEU A 31 -4.18 -0.68 -7.15
C LEU A 31 -4.05 -2.03 -6.45
N GLU A 32 -4.48 -3.12 -7.09
CA GLU A 32 -4.37 -4.48 -6.55
C GLU A 32 -2.91 -4.92 -6.36
N ASP A 33 -2.04 -4.62 -7.32
CA ASP A 33 -0.62 -4.96 -7.24
C ASP A 33 0.07 -4.19 -6.10
N VAL A 34 -0.20 -2.89 -5.95
CA VAL A 34 0.36 -2.06 -4.87
C VAL A 34 -0.17 -2.49 -3.50
N ILE A 35 -1.46 -2.77 -3.37
CA ILE A 35 -2.06 -3.27 -2.11
C ILE A 35 -1.44 -4.62 -1.73
N ARG A 36 -1.30 -5.54 -2.69
CA ARG A 36 -0.68 -6.84 -2.46
C ARG A 36 0.77 -6.70 -2.00
N ALA A 37 1.57 -5.88 -2.70
CA ALA A 37 2.94 -5.60 -2.30
C ALA A 37 3.02 -4.96 -0.91
N GLY A 38 2.07 -4.08 -0.58
CA GLY A 38 1.95 -3.45 0.73
C GLY A 38 1.63 -4.44 1.85
N HIS A 39 0.76 -5.43 1.62
CA HIS A 39 0.48 -6.48 2.60
C HIS A 39 1.69 -7.37 2.84
N LEU A 40 2.41 -7.76 1.79
CA LEU A 40 3.66 -8.52 1.92
C LEU A 40 4.69 -7.75 2.75
N LEU A 41 4.85 -6.45 2.46
CA LEU A 41 5.70 -5.55 3.26
C LEU A 41 5.24 -5.49 4.72
N PHE A 42 3.94 -5.39 4.97
CA PHE A 42 3.39 -5.34 6.33
C PHE A 42 3.69 -6.62 7.11
N GLU A 43 3.54 -7.79 6.48
CA GLU A 43 3.89 -9.08 7.08
C GLU A 43 5.39 -9.19 7.34
N ASP A 44 6.24 -8.79 6.40
CA ASP A 44 7.69 -8.77 6.56
C ASP A 44 8.14 -7.86 7.70
N LEU A 45 7.58 -6.64 7.79
CA LEU A 45 7.90 -5.70 8.87
C LEU A 45 7.41 -6.21 10.23
N ARG A 46 6.26 -6.89 10.26
CA ARG A 46 5.74 -7.54 11.47
C ARG A 46 6.63 -8.72 11.90
N ALA A 47 7.13 -9.50 10.95
CA ALA A 47 8.03 -10.62 11.20
C ALA A 47 9.45 -10.17 11.62
N ALA A 48 9.92 -9.03 11.11
CA ALA A 48 11.28 -8.52 11.34
C ALA A 48 11.56 -8.12 12.80
N ASN A 49 10.57 -8.07 13.69
CA ASN A 49 10.65 -7.85 15.15
C ASN A 49 11.47 -6.62 15.63
N ARG A 50 11.87 -5.76 14.69
CA ARG A 50 12.67 -4.53 14.89
C ARG A 50 12.06 -3.31 14.20
N CYS A 51 10.84 -3.43 13.70
CA CYS A 51 10.18 -2.33 13.01
C CYS A 51 9.51 -1.38 14.02
N ASN A 52 9.57 -0.08 13.75
CA ASN A 52 8.93 0.92 14.62
C ASN A 52 7.40 0.75 14.55
N PRO A 53 6.67 0.63 15.67
CA PRO A 53 5.21 0.48 15.67
C PRO A 53 4.48 1.63 14.95
N LEU A 54 5.05 2.84 14.95
CA LEU A 54 4.50 3.97 14.18
C LEU A 54 4.59 3.74 12.67
N GLN A 55 5.65 3.09 12.18
CA GLN A 55 5.79 2.76 10.76
C GLN A 55 4.79 1.68 10.34
N ILE A 56 4.56 0.68 11.20
CA ILE A 56 3.55 -0.36 10.98
C ILE A 56 2.15 0.27 10.94
N SER A 57 1.82 1.14 11.90
CA SER A 57 0.52 1.82 11.92
C SER A 57 0.31 2.74 10.72
N ALA A 58 1.33 3.50 10.31
CA ALA A 58 1.28 4.32 9.12
C ALA A 58 1.10 3.49 7.83
N LEU A 59 1.75 2.33 7.73
CA LEU A 59 1.59 1.42 6.59
C LEU A 59 0.19 0.81 6.55
N ALA A 60 -0.33 0.37 7.70
CA ALA A 60 -1.70 -0.14 7.81
C ALA A 60 -2.74 0.90 7.36
N HIS A 61 -2.61 2.15 7.81
CA HIS A 61 -3.51 3.23 7.39
C HIS A 61 -3.41 3.52 5.88
N ARG A 62 -2.22 3.41 5.27
CA ARG A 62 -2.08 3.60 3.82
C ARG A 62 -2.70 2.45 3.03
N LEU A 63 -2.57 1.22 3.52
CA LEU A 63 -3.21 0.04 2.95
C LEU A 63 -4.74 0.17 2.96
N ASP A 64 -5.31 0.52 4.12
CA ASP A 64 -6.75 0.74 4.27
C ASP A 64 -7.27 1.79 3.27
N ARG A 65 -6.59 2.92 3.18
CA ARG A 65 -6.89 3.96 2.19
C ARG A 65 -6.80 3.45 0.74
N ALA A 66 -5.78 2.65 0.42
CA ALA A 66 -5.61 2.09 -0.91
C ALA A 66 -6.75 1.13 -1.27
N GLU A 67 -7.18 0.28 -0.32
CA GLU A 67 -8.33 -0.61 -0.46
C GLU A 67 -9.64 0.18 -0.64
N GLU A 68 -9.85 1.27 0.11
CA GLU A 68 -11.00 2.15 -0.10
C GLU A 68 -11.03 2.75 -1.52
N ILE A 69 -9.87 3.18 -2.02
CA ILE A 69 -9.72 3.70 -3.39
C ILE A 69 -10.03 2.61 -4.41
N LEU A 70 -9.53 1.39 -4.23
CA LEU A 70 -9.83 0.24 -5.09
C LEU A 70 -11.33 -0.06 -5.12
N GLN A 71 -11.99 -0.09 -3.97
CA GLN A 71 -13.43 -0.31 -3.85
C GLN A 71 -14.23 0.80 -4.55
N ARG A 72 -13.83 2.07 -4.36
CA ARG A 72 -14.44 3.21 -5.07
C ARG A 72 -14.24 3.08 -6.58
N LYS A 73 -13.04 2.73 -7.05
CA LYS A 73 -12.74 2.58 -8.47
C LYS A 73 -13.57 1.48 -9.10
N ARG A 74 -13.63 0.31 -8.45
CA ARG A 74 -14.50 -0.80 -8.87
C ARG A 74 -15.96 -0.38 -8.97
N ARG A 75 -16.48 0.41 -8.02
CA ARG A 75 -17.85 0.94 -8.09
C ARG A 75 -18.06 1.92 -9.24
N ILE A 76 -17.08 2.77 -9.54
CA ILE A 76 -17.14 3.72 -10.67
C ILE A 76 -17.12 2.96 -12.00
N GLU A 77 -16.24 1.97 -12.15
CA GLU A 77 -16.14 1.18 -13.39
C GLU A 77 -17.28 0.18 -13.56
N ALA A 78 -17.83 -0.35 -12.45
CA ALA A 78 -18.98 -1.26 -12.48
C ALA A 78 -20.33 -0.54 -12.64
N GLN A 79 -20.40 0.78 -12.47
CA GLN A 79 -21.60 1.53 -12.81
C GLN A 79 -21.76 1.53 -14.34
N PRO A 80 -22.81 0.90 -14.90
CA PRO A 80 -23.06 1.00 -16.32
C PRO A 80 -23.24 2.49 -16.63
N LYS A 81 -22.56 2.98 -17.66
CA LYS A 81 -22.84 4.31 -18.24
C LYS A 81 -24.35 4.36 -18.49
N ARG A 82 -25.06 5.04 -17.59
CA ARG A 82 -26.49 5.24 -17.72
C ARG A 82 -26.62 6.24 -18.87
N ASN A 83 -26.72 5.71 -20.09
CA ASN A 83 -27.05 6.52 -21.27
C ASN A 83 -28.37 7.21 -20.95
N VAL A 84 -28.29 8.52 -20.75
CA VAL A 84 -29.41 9.45 -20.83
C VAL A 84 -29.12 10.37 -22.00
#